data_AF-A0A812ZFH9-F1
#
_entry.id   AF-A0A812ZFH9-F1
#
_cell.length_a   1.000
_cell.length_b   1.000
_cell.length_c   1.000
_cell.angle_alpha   90.00
_cell.angle_beta   90.00
_cell.angle_gamma   90.00
#
_symmetry.space_group_name_H-M   'P 1'
#
loop_
_entity.id
_entity.type
_entity.pdbx_description
1 polymer ?
#
loop_
_entity_poly.entity_id
_entity_poly.type
_entity_poly.pdbx_seq_one_letter_code
_entity_poly.pdbx_strand_id
1 'polypeptide(L)'
;MKPYAIFINCFLPDLLGAVLRYVPCMHFQAGYRARFSTYDVTAACPWELYRYTILAATILLGAVVGPVFWVLVIKRSSKWQPDERREVLGFLTSGYKEACEWWEAGVLTRKCLLVMAASLFPMSYSPFLFLTSLLVIMGTSLTLHTLAWPYSSDVLNQLELAVLTSSTIVILCAMILTLQPIVWTLDYSITHPALASALLLLLSPFVVLLYLLLYEVRKKESAMIQRGFSTFCSGRESNGMR
;
A
#
# COMPACT_ATOMS: atom_id res chain seq x y z
N MET A 1 9.13 -14.04 18.14
CA MET A 1 9.37 -13.09 17.02
C MET A 1 8.20 -13.01 16.03
N LYS A 2 7.49 -14.11 15.73
CA LYS A 2 6.33 -14.16 14.81
C LYS A 2 5.29 -13.03 14.93
N PRO A 3 4.77 -12.67 16.13
CA PRO A 3 3.73 -11.63 16.21
C PRO A 3 4.26 -10.22 15.89
N TYR A 4 5.54 -9.94 16.12
CA TYR A 4 6.10 -8.59 15.96
C TYR A 4 6.21 -8.17 14.50
N ALA A 5 6.61 -9.06 13.60
CA ALA A 5 6.75 -8.72 12.18
C ALA A 5 5.39 -8.38 11.55
N ILE A 6 4.36 -9.16 11.88
CA ILE A 6 2.97 -8.90 11.46
C ILE A 6 2.47 -7.59 12.09
N PHE A 7 2.69 -7.42 13.39
CA PHE A 7 2.28 -6.22 14.10
C PHE A 7 2.90 -4.95 13.50
N ILE A 8 4.22 -4.95 13.24
CA ILE A 8 4.90 -3.81 12.63
C ILE A 8 4.35 -3.53 11.22
N ASN A 9 4.14 -4.56 10.40
CA ASN A 9 3.64 -4.35 9.03
C ASN A 9 2.20 -3.79 9.00
N CYS A 10 1.36 -4.21 9.94
CA CYS A 10 -0.04 -3.78 10.01
C CYS A 10 -0.23 -2.43 10.72
N PHE A 11 0.39 -2.23 11.89
CA PHE A 11 0.08 -1.11 12.77
C PHE A 11 1.04 0.07 12.65
N LEU A 12 2.26 -0.13 12.13
CA LEU A 12 3.23 0.97 12.03
C LEU A 12 2.72 2.13 11.16
N PRO A 13 2.15 1.93 9.95
CA PRO A 13 1.65 3.03 9.15
C PRO A 13 0.60 3.86 9.88
N ASP A 14 -0.36 3.20 10.53
CA ASP A 14 -1.44 3.87 11.27
C ASP A 14 -0.92 4.62 12.50
N LEU A 15 0.04 4.06 13.23
CA LEU A 15 0.69 4.71 14.36
C LEU A 15 1.42 5.99 13.91
N LEU A 16 2.18 5.92 12.81
CA LEU A 16 2.86 7.09 12.24
C LEU A 16 1.85 8.16 11.82
N GLY A 17 0.74 7.74 11.19
CA GLY A 17 -0.34 8.67 10.83
C GLY A 17 -0.96 9.35 12.04
N ALA A 18 -1.30 8.59 13.07
CA ALA A 18 -1.90 9.12 14.30
C ALA A 18 -1.00 10.17 14.98
N VAL A 19 0.31 9.93 15.03
CA VAL A 19 1.27 10.88 15.61
C VAL A 19 1.45 12.11 14.73
N LEU A 20 1.52 11.95 13.39
CA LEU A 20 1.72 13.09 12.48
C LEU A 20 0.53 14.03 12.37
N ARG A 21 -0.68 13.59 12.72
CA ARG A 21 -1.86 14.47 12.78
C ARG A 21 -1.71 15.62 13.78
N TYR A 22 -0.79 15.53 14.74
CA TYR A 22 -0.50 16.64 15.68
C TYR A 22 0.43 17.71 15.10
N VAL A 23 1.01 17.49 13.91
CA VAL A 23 2.01 18.38 13.31
C VAL A 23 1.41 19.53 12.48
N PRO A 24 0.44 19.32 11.58
CA PRO A 24 -0.04 20.40 10.72
C PRO A 24 -0.88 21.41 11.50
N CYS A 25 -0.62 22.68 11.20
CA CYS A 25 -1.25 23.84 11.81
C CYS A 25 -1.78 24.74 10.71
N MET A 26 -2.94 25.34 10.95
CA MET A 26 -3.55 26.30 10.03
C MET A 26 -3.78 27.65 10.73
N HIS A 27 -3.83 28.71 9.92
CA HIS A 27 -4.15 30.05 10.38
C HIS A 27 -5.50 30.47 9.78
N PHE A 28 -6.35 31.11 10.58
CA PHE A 28 -7.56 31.78 10.07
C PHE A 28 -7.24 33.24 9.77
N GLN A 29 -7.86 33.82 8.74
CA GLN A 29 -7.66 35.23 8.36
C GLN A 29 -8.18 36.23 9.41
N ALA A 30 -8.98 35.78 10.38
CA ALA A 30 -9.57 36.61 11.43
C ALA A 30 -8.71 36.59 12.71
N GLY A 31 -7.80 37.56 12.86
CA GLY A 31 -7.15 37.86 14.15
C GLY A 31 -5.69 37.42 14.26
N TYR A 32 -4.89 38.28 14.87
CA TYR A 32 -3.42 38.23 14.93
C TYR A 32 -2.88 36.93 15.57
N ARG A 33 -2.04 36.20 14.82
CA ARG A 33 -1.09 35.13 15.24
C ARG A 33 -1.62 33.81 15.83
N ALA A 34 -2.92 33.64 16.09
CA ALA A 34 -3.41 32.35 16.60
C ALA A 34 -3.34 31.26 15.52
N ARG A 35 -2.60 30.18 15.80
CA ARG A 35 -2.49 28.98 14.96
C ARG A 35 -3.25 27.85 15.65
N PHE A 36 -4.05 27.11 14.90
CA PHE A 36 -4.85 26.00 15.41
C PHE A 36 -4.44 24.71 14.72
N SER A 37 -4.59 23.58 15.42
CA SER A 37 -4.33 22.26 14.85
C SER A 37 -5.32 21.98 13.71
N THR A 38 -4.84 21.37 12.64
CA THR A 38 -5.72 21.08 11.48
C THR A 38 -6.76 19.99 11.78
N TYR A 39 -6.46 19.08 12.71
CA TYR A 39 -7.37 17.98 13.09
C TYR A 39 -8.17 18.25 14.36
N ASP A 40 -7.86 19.33 15.08
CA ASP A 40 -8.62 19.82 16.22
C ASP A 40 -8.60 21.36 16.23
N VAL A 41 -9.69 21.95 15.76
CA VAL A 41 -9.82 23.41 15.63
C VAL A 41 -9.88 24.14 16.98
N THR A 42 -10.13 23.42 18.08
CA THR A 42 -10.18 24.01 19.43
C THR A 42 -8.81 24.08 20.09
N ALA A 43 -7.88 23.21 19.67
CA ALA A 43 -6.53 23.15 20.20
C ALA A 43 -5.62 24.19 19.52
N ALA A 44 -5.02 25.06 20.34
CA ALA A 44 -3.93 25.94 19.89
C ALA A 44 -2.70 25.10 19.50
N CYS A 45 -2.02 25.51 18.44
CA CYS A 45 -0.84 24.78 17.99
C CYS A 45 0.32 24.90 18.98
N PRO A 46 1.01 23.80 19.27
CA PRO A 46 2.18 23.81 20.13
C PRO A 46 3.34 24.57 19.46
N TRP A 47 4.30 24.99 20.29
CA TRP A 47 5.52 25.68 19.91
C TRP A 47 6.26 25.00 18.73
N GLU A 48 6.89 25.78 17.86
CA GLU A 48 7.54 25.27 16.63
C GLU A 48 8.57 24.16 16.91
N LEU A 49 9.37 24.31 17.96
CA LEU A 49 10.36 23.30 18.36
C LEU A 49 9.69 21.94 18.64
N TYR A 50 8.57 21.93 19.36
CA TYR A 50 7.85 20.71 19.68
C TYR A 50 7.35 20.00 18.41
N ARG A 51 6.86 20.76 17.43
CA ARG A 51 6.42 20.22 16.13
C ARG A 51 7.56 19.56 15.36
N TYR A 52 8.71 20.22 15.28
CA TYR A 52 9.88 19.64 14.63
C TYR A 52 10.41 18.41 15.36
N THR A 53 10.34 18.38 16.70
CA THR A 53 10.73 17.18 17.46
C THR A 53 9.79 16.00 17.21
N ILE A 54 8.47 16.22 17.18
CA ILE A 54 7.51 15.15 16.82
C ILE A 54 7.77 14.66 15.40
N LEU A 55 7.94 15.58 14.45
CA LEU A 55 8.19 15.22 13.05
C LEU A 55 9.48 14.40 12.92
N ALA A 56 10.57 14.88 13.51
CA ALA A 56 11.85 14.18 13.48
C ALA A 56 11.77 12.80 14.17
N ALA A 57 11.12 12.73 15.33
CA ALA A 57 10.91 11.47 16.05
C ALA A 57 10.07 10.49 15.22
N THR A 58 9.04 10.98 14.52
CA THR A 58 8.17 10.13 13.70
C THR A 58 8.86 9.65 12.43
N ILE A 59 9.66 10.50 11.78
CA ILE A 59 10.50 10.10 10.65
C ILE A 59 11.53 9.07 11.10
N LEU A 60 12.19 9.30 12.23
CA LEU A 60 13.18 8.38 12.79
C LEU A 60 12.52 7.04 13.16
N LEU A 61 11.36 7.06 13.82
CA LEU A 61 10.60 5.87 14.14
C LEU A 61 10.18 5.12 12.87
N GLY A 62 9.61 5.81 11.89
CA GLY A 62 9.15 5.21 10.64
C GLY A 62 10.28 4.60 9.81
N ALA A 63 11.41 5.30 9.67
CA ALA A 63 12.56 4.84 8.91
C ALA A 63 13.35 3.73 9.62
N VAL A 64 13.50 3.82 10.95
CA VAL A 64 14.29 2.86 11.73
C VAL A 64 13.49 1.60 12.07
N VAL A 65 12.24 1.75 12.52
CA VAL A 65 11.43 0.61 12.99
C VAL A 65 10.79 -0.17 11.85
N GLY A 66 10.47 0.47 10.72
CA GLY A 66 9.89 -0.25 9.59
C GLY A 66 10.99 -0.85 8.70
N PRO A 67 11.55 -0.08 7.75
CA PRO A 67 12.41 -0.62 6.71
C PRO A 67 13.75 -1.17 7.22
N VAL A 68 14.43 -0.44 8.12
CA VAL A 68 15.73 -0.87 8.64
C VAL A 68 15.59 -2.14 9.48
N PHE A 69 14.62 -2.19 10.39
CA PHE A 69 14.32 -3.40 11.15
C PHE A 69 14.05 -4.60 10.23
N TRP A 70 13.25 -4.42 9.18
CA TRP A 70 12.95 -5.47 8.21
C TRP A 70 14.20 -5.98 7.48
N VAL A 71 15.04 -5.06 6.99
CA VAL A 71 16.31 -5.44 6.33
C VAL A 71 17.23 -6.18 7.30
N LEU A 72 17.27 -5.78 8.57
CA LEU A 72 18.05 -6.47 9.60
C LEU A 72 17.50 -7.87 9.91
N VAL A 73 16.17 -8.03 9.97
CA VAL A 73 15.53 -9.33 10.17
C VAL A 73 15.84 -10.28 9.00
N ILE A 74 15.74 -9.81 7.76
CA ILE A 74 16.07 -10.60 6.56
C ILE A 74 17.55 -10.99 6.55
N LYS A 75 18.45 -10.05 6.87
CA LYS A 75 19.89 -10.35 6.96
C LYS A 75 20.17 -11.39 8.04
N ARG A 76 19.51 -11.29 9.20
CA ARG A 76 19.69 -12.23 10.32
C ARG A 76 19.08 -13.60 10.05
N SER A 77 17.98 -13.67 9.29
CA SER A 77 17.29 -14.92 8.97
C SER A 77 18.09 -15.83 8.04
N SER A 78 19.13 -15.32 7.37
CA SER A 78 20.09 -16.15 6.62
C SER A 78 20.76 -17.24 7.47
N LYS A 79 20.87 -17.04 8.80
CA LYS A 79 21.48 -17.98 9.73
C LYS A 79 20.49 -18.94 10.39
N TRP A 80 19.20 -18.77 10.14
CA TRP A 80 18.16 -19.58 10.78
C TRP A 80 18.02 -20.93 10.08
N GLN A 81 17.51 -21.94 10.79
CA GLN A 81 17.15 -23.19 10.15
C GLN A 81 16.05 -22.95 9.10
N PRO A 82 16.05 -23.68 7.97
CA PRO A 82 15.11 -23.45 6.88
C PRO A 82 13.65 -23.59 7.31
N ASP A 83 13.36 -24.55 8.20
CA ASP A 83 12.00 -24.75 8.73
C ASP A 83 11.54 -23.57 9.60
N GLU A 84 12.40 -23.10 10.50
CA GLU A 84 12.11 -21.93 11.35
C GLU A 84 11.93 -20.66 10.52
N ARG A 85 12.80 -20.45 9.52
CA ARG A 85 12.68 -19.31 8.59
C ARG A 85 11.37 -19.34 7.82
N ARG A 86 10.99 -20.51 7.29
CA ARG A 86 9.72 -20.67 6.56
C ARG A 86 8.52 -20.45 7.46
N GLU A 87 8.57 -20.87 8.71
CA GLU A 87 7.47 -20.68 9.65
C GLU A 87 7.28 -19.22 10.08
N VAL A 88 8.38 -18.45 10.22
CA VAL A 88 8.33 -17.06 10.66
C VAL A 88 8.15 -16.08 9.51
N LEU A 89 8.94 -16.23 8.45
CA LEU A 89 8.98 -15.30 7.31
C LEU A 89 8.22 -15.81 6.10
N GLY A 90 8.00 -17.12 5.97
CA GLY A 90 7.40 -17.69 4.76
C GLY A 90 6.01 -17.14 4.46
N PHE A 91 5.23 -16.74 5.47
CA PHE A 91 3.96 -16.06 5.21
C PHE A 91 4.13 -14.76 4.41
N LEU A 92 5.17 -13.97 4.73
CA LEU A 92 5.43 -12.68 4.10
C LEU A 92 6.32 -12.81 2.86
N THR A 93 7.24 -13.79 2.83
CA THR A 93 8.21 -13.93 1.74
C THR A 93 7.86 -14.98 0.69
N SER A 94 6.83 -15.81 0.89
CA SER A 94 6.51 -16.92 -0.03
C SER A 94 6.22 -16.53 -1.48
N GLY A 95 5.84 -15.28 -1.73
CA GLY A 95 5.59 -14.77 -3.09
C GLY A 95 6.81 -14.19 -3.81
N TYR A 96 7.90 -13.94 -3.11
CA TYR A 96 9.07 -13.22 -3.64
C TYR A 96 10.15 -14.15 -4.16
N LYS A 97 10.96 -13.66 -5.10
CA LYS A 97 12.24 -14.28 -5.47
C LYS A 97 13.21 -14.13 -4.30
N GLU A 98 14.10 -15.12 -4.09
CA GLU A 98 15.07 -15.09 -2.98
C GLU A 98 15.95 -13.82 -2.98
N ALA A 99 16.30 -13.30 -4.15
CA ALA A 99 17.08 -12.06 -4.29
C ALA A 99 16.29 -10.78 -3.98
N CYS A 100 14.96 -10.85 -3.92
CA CYS A 100 14.05 -9.71 -3.81
C CYS A 100 13.20 -9.73 -2.53
N GLU A 101 13.56 -10.53 -1.52
CA GLU A 101 12.81 -10.56 -0.24
C GLU A 101 12.76 -9.20 0.47
N TRP A 102 13.74 -8.33 0.23
CA TRP A 102 13.77 -6.96 0.76
C TRP A 102 12.64 -6.08 0.20
N TRP A 103 11.96 -6.51 -0.87
CA TRP A 103 10.86 -5.77 -1.47
C TRP A 103 9.69 -5.55 -0.50
N GLU A 104 9.46 -6.47 0.44
CA GLU A 104 8.45 -6.30 1.49
C GLU A 104 8.71 -5.04 2.34
N ALA A 105 9.99 -4.74 2.62
CA ALA A 105 10.38 -3.50 3.29
C ALA A 105 10.04 -2.26 2.44
N GLY A 106 10.20 -2.36 1.11
CA GLY A 106 9.79 -1.32 0.16
C GLY A 106 8.27 -1.09 0.16
N VAL A 107 7.48 -2.16 0.16
CA VAL A 107 6.01 -2.10 0.25
C VAL A 107 5.57 -1.44 1.56
N LEU A 108 6.17 -1.82 2.69
CA LEU A 108 5.90 -1.19 3.99
C LEU A 108 6.31 0.30 3.99
N THR A 109 7.48 0.63 3.42
CA THR A 109 7.95 2.02 3.28
C THR A 109 6.92 2.85 2.53
N ARG A 110 6.43 2.35 1.38
CA ARG A 110 5.39 3.00 0.58
C ARG A 110 4.14 3.26 1.39
N LYS A 111 3.61 2.24 2.10
CA LYS A 111 2.42 2.40 2.96
C LYS A 111 2.63 3.48 4.02
N CYS A 112 3.78 3.49 4.69
CA CYS A 112 4.11 4.52 5.68
C CYS A 112 4.14 5.90 5.04
N LEU A 113 4.85 6.08 3.93
CA LEU A 113 4.94 7.37 3.23
C LEU A 113 3.58 7.90 2.78
N LEU A 114 2.68 7.04 2.29
CA LEU A 114 1.32 7.43 1.91
C LEU A 114 0.52 7.94 3.11
N VAL A 115 0.57 7.25 4.25
CA VAL A 115 -0.12 7.68 5.48
C VAL A 115 0.49 8.96 6.05
N MET A 116 1.82 9.09 5.99
CA MET A 116 2.52 10.31 6.39
C MET A 116 2.11 11.50 5.53
N ALA A 117 2.06 11.34 4.20
CA ALA A 117 1.60 12.35 3.27
C ALA A 117 0.15 12.78 3.57
N ALA A 118 -0.74 11.82 3.81
CA ALA A 118 -2.14 12.08 4.17
C ALA A 118 -2.31 12.81 5.51
N SER A 119 -1.39 12.59 6.45
CA SER A 119 -1.43 13.19 7.78
C SER A 119 -0.79 14.58 7.81
N LEU A 120 0.23 14.83 6.99
CA LEU A 120 0.92 16.12 6.90
C LEU A 120 0.22 17.12 5.97
N PHE A 121 -0.39 16.62 4.90
CA PHE A 121 -1.04 17.43 3.88
C PHE A 121 -2.52 17.07 3.79
N PRO A 122 -3.36 17.58 4.71
CA PRO A 122 -4.79 17.31 4.66
C PRO A 122 -5.39 17.89 3.37
N MET A 123 -6.19 17.07 2.69
CA MET A 123 -6.80 17.40 1.39
C MET A 123 -7.62 18.69 1.43
N SER A 124 -8.24 19.01 2.56
CA SER A 124 -9.06 20.22 2.74
C SER A 124 -8.25 21.52 2.73
N TYR A 125 -6.95 21.48 3.06
CA TYR A 125 -6.12 22.68 3.20
C TYR A 125 -5.08 22.82 2.08
N SER A 126 -4.39 21.73 1.74
CA SER A 126 -3.35 21.75 0.71
C SER A 126 -3.49 20.54 -0.23
N PRO A 127 -4.55 20.49 -1.05
CA PRO A 127 -4.82 19.36 -1.92
C PRO A 127 -3.72 19.16 -2.96
N PHE A 128 -3.09 20.24 -3.44
CA PHE A 128 -2.00 20.15 -4.41
C PHE A 128 -0.74 19.48 -3.84
N LEU A 129 -0.30 19.86 -2.63
CA LEU A 129 0.84 19.22 -1.98
C LEU A 129 0.55 17.76 -1.66
N PHE A 130 -0.66 17.46 -1.20
CA PHE A 130 -1.12 16.10 -0.97
C PHE A 130 -1.03 15.26 -2.25
N LEU A 131 -1.69 15.66 -3.33
CA LEU A 131 -1.70 14.90 -4.58
C LEU A 131 -0.31 14.78 -5.22
N THR A 132 0.51 15.83 -5.18
CA THR A 132 1.89 15.80 -5.67
C THR A 132 2.73 14.81 -4.88
N SER A 133 2.60 14.78 -3.55
CA SER A 133 3.33 13.83 -2.71
C SER A 133 2.92 12.38 -2.99
N LEU A 134 1.62 12.11 -3.15
CA LEU A 134 1.13 10.78 -3.55
C LEU A 134 1.68 10.37 -4.91
N LEU A 135 1.70 11.28 -5.89
CA LEU A 135 2.19 11.01 -7.23
C LEU A 135 3.67 10.65 -7.23
N VAL A 136 4.50 11.37 -6.47
CA VAL A 136 5.93 11.06 -6.31
C VAL A 136 6.14 9.69 -5.65
N ILE A 137 5.42 9.39 -4.58
CA ILE A 137 5.54 8.10 -3.87
C ILE A 137 5.09 6.93 -4.76
N MET A 138 3.94 7.06 -5.44
CA MET A 138 3.42 6.00 -6.30
C MET A 138 4.24 5.84 -7.57
N GLY A 139 4.68 6.95 -8.18
CA GLY A 139 5.56 6.94 -9.36
C GLY A 139 6.90 6.29 -9.08
N THR A 140 7.56 6.65 -7.97
CA THR A 140 8.81 6.00 -7.56
C THR A 140 8.62 4.51 -7.28
N SER A 141 7.53 4.11 -6.60
CA SER A 141 7.23 2.69 -6.39
C SER A 141 6.97 1.94 -7.69
N LEU A 142 6.30 2.57 -8.66
CA LEU A 142 6.05 2.00 -9.98
C LEU A 142 7.36 1.77 -10.73
N THR A 143 8.24 2.76 -10.77
CA THR A 143 9.57 2.64 -11.39
C THR A 143 10.41 1.56 -10.72
N LEU A 144 10.43 1.50 -9.39
CA LEU A 144 11.18 0.44 -8.69
C LEU A 144 10.60 -0.95 -8.98
N HIS A 145 9.27 -1.08 -9.11
CA HIS A 145 8.62 -2.36 -9.38
C HIS A 145 8.93 -2.87 -10.80
N THR A 146 8.89 -1.98 -11.79
CA THR A 146 9.23 -2.34 -13.18
C THR A 146 10.70 -2.71 -13.35
N LEU A 147 11.59 -2.14 -12.55
CA LEU A 147 13.02 -2.47 -12.56
C LEU A 147 13.35 -3.79 -11.84
N ALA A 148 12.72 -4.05 -10.68
CA ALA A 148 13.07 -5.19 -9.83
C ALA A 148 12.31 -6.49 -10.17
N TRP A 149 11.05 -6.37 -10.60
CA TRP A 149 10.15 -7.51 -10.89
C TRP A 149 10.19 -8.61 -9.81
N PRO A 150 9.79 -8.26 -8.57
CA PRO A 150 10.23 -8.96 -7.35
C PRO A 150 9.54 -10.30 -7.10
N TYR A 151 8.35 -10.53 -7.67
CA TYR A 151 7.57 -11.74 -7.42
C TYR A 151 8.06 -12.91 -8.27
N SER A 152 7.96 -14.12 -7.71
CA SER A 152 8.31 -15.36 -8.43
C SER A 152 7.28 -15.75 -9.48
N SER A 153 6.02 -15.33 -9.30
CA SER A 153 4.93 -15.55 -10.26
C SER A 153 4.71 -14.31 -11.12
N ASP A 154 4.72 -14.47 -12.44
CA ASP A 154 4.47 -13.39 -13.41
C ASP A 154 3.07 -12.78 -13.24
N VAL A 155 2.08 -13.59 -12.88
CA VAL A 155 0.72 -13.13 -12.61
C VAL A 155 0.70 -12.11 -11.47
N LEU A 156 1.46 -12.37 -10.40
CA LEU A 156 1.52 -11.48 -9.24
C LEU A 156 2.29 -10.18 -9.57
N ASN A 157 3.34 -10.27 -10.38
CA ASN A 157 4.04 -9.11 -10.90
C ASN A 157 3.14 -8.21 -11.76
N GLN A 158 2.35 -8.81 -12.67
CA GLN A 158 1.41 -8.09 -13.53
C GLN A 158 0.29 -7.45 -12.71
N LEU A 159 -0.22 -8.16 -11.69
CA LEU A 159 -1.24 -7.64 -10.79
C LEU A 159 -0.75 -6.40 -10.03
N GLU A 160 0.42 -6.46 -9.39
CA GLU A 160 1.01 -5.31 -8.68
C GLU A 160 1.27 -4.16 -9.65
N LEU A 161 1.78 -4.44 -10.86
CA LEU A 161 2.00 -3.43 -11.88
C LEU A 161 0.70 -2.73 -12.28
N ALA A 162 -0.38 -3.49 -12.50
CA ALA A 162 -1.69 -2.96 -12.83
C ALA A 162 -2.24 -2.08 -11.71
N VAL A 163 -2.13 -2.50 -10.44
CA VAL A 163 -2.57 -1.74 -9.27
C VAL A 163 -1.78 -0.44 -9.10
N LEU A 164 -0.45 -0.49 -9.25
CA LEU A 164 0.40 0.70 -9.17
C LEU A 164 0.11 1.70 -10.30
N THR A 165 -0.06 1.18 -11.53
CA THR A 165 -0.36 2.00 -12.71
C THR A 165 -1.74 2.64 -12.59
N SER A 166 -2.78 1.88 -12.25
CA SER A 166 -4.14 2.41 -12.09
C SER A 166 -4.20 3.46 -10.98
N SER A 167 -3.56 3.21 -9.84
CA SER A 167 -3.50 4.18 -8.73
C SER A 167 -2.80 5.47 -9.15
N THR A 168 -1.70 5.37 -9.90
CA THR A 168 -0.95 6.54 -10.40
C THR A 168 -1.81 7.36 -11.37
N ILE A 169 -2.53 6.71 -12.29
CA ILE A 169 -3.41 7.41 -13.22
C ILE A 169 -4.58 8.07 -12.48
N VAL A 170 -5.19 7.39 -11.51
CA VAL A 170 -6.27 7.98 -10.68
C VAL A 170 -5.77 9.23 -9.96
N ILE A 171 -4.56 9.22 -9.39
CA ILE A 171 -3.96 10.40 -8.74
C ILE A 171 -3.74 11.52 -9.76
N LEU A 172 -3.24 11.22 -10.96
CA LEU A 172 -3.08 12.21 -12.04
C LEU A 172 -4.42 12.83 -12.44
N CYS A 173 -5.47 12.01 -12.60
CA CYS A 173 -6.82 12.51 -12.87
C CYS A 173 -7.33 13.40 -11.73
N ALA A 174 -7.16 12.98 -10.48
CA ALA A 174 -7.54 13.78 -9.31
C ALA A 174 -6.78 15.13 -9.26
N MET A 175 -5.51 15.14 -9.65
CA MET A 175 -4.69 16.35 -9.73
C MET A 175 -5.22 17.30 -10.81
N ILE A 176 -5.52 16.79 -12.02
CA ILE A 176 -6.11 17.57 -13.11
C ILE A 176 -7.47 18.17 -12.68
N LEU A 177 -8.31 17.39 -12.01
CA LEU A 177 -9.61 17.83 -11.51
C LEU A 177 -9.47 18.88 -10.40
N THR A 178 -8.47 18.76 -9.54
CA THR A 178 -8.19 19.73 -8.46
C THR A 178 -7.63 21.04 -9.00
N LEU A 179 -6.98 21.02 -10.18
CA LEU A 179 -6.52 22.22 -10.87
C LEU A 179 -7.65 23.00 -11.56
N GLN A 180 -8.82 22.36 -11.82
CA GLN A 180 -10.00 22.97 -12.45
C GLN A 180 -10.47 24.28 -11.80
N PRO A 181 -10.69 24.37 -10.47
CA PRO A 181 -11.21 25.59 -9.85
C PRO A 181 -10.25 26.78 -9.93
N ILE A 182 -8.95 26.55 -10.18
CA ILE A 182 -7.95 27.62 -10.22
C ILE A 182 -7.96 28.33 -11.58
N VAL A 183 -8.41 27.66 -12.65
CA VAL A 183 -8.50 28.20 -14.00
C VAL A 183 -9.93 28.02 -14.48
N TRP A 184 -10.73 29.09 -14.48
CA TRP A 184 -12.14 29.14 -14.91
C TRP A 184 -12.38 28.77 -16.39
N THR A 185 -11.48 28.03 -17.02
CA THR A 185 -11.34 27.87 -18.47
C THR A 185 -11.49 26.44 -18.96
N LEU A 186 -11.69 25.44 -18.09
CA LEU A 186 -11.89 24.07 -18.59
C LEU A 186 -13.37 23.75 -18.81
N ASP A 187 -13.71 23.49 -20.08
CA ASP A 187 -15.05 23.14 -20.51
C ASP A 187 -15.57 21.87 -19.85
N TYR A 188 -16.88 21.88 -19.55
CA TYR A 188 -17.66 20.76 -19.01
C TYR A 188 -17.48 19.45 -19.83
N SER A 189 -17.20 19.60 -21.13
CA SER A 189 -16.92 18.52 -22.08
C SER A 189 -15.65 17.73 -21.77
N ILE A 190 -14.68 18.31 -21.03
CA ILE A 190 -13.42 17.64 -20.67
C ILE A 190 -13.51 17.05 -19.26
N THR A 191 -14.20 17.71 -18.33
CA THR A 191 -14.31 17.27 -16.93
C THR A 191 -15.08 15.96 -16.79
N HIS A 192 -16.22 15.81 -17.49
CA HIS A 192 -17.02 14.59 -17.45
C HIS A 192 -16.29 13.32 -17.94
N PRO A 193 -15.64 13.30 -19.12
CA PRO A 193 -14.89 12.13 -19.55
C PRO A 193 -13.66 11.88 -18.67
N ALA A 194 -13.03 12.92 -18.10
CA ALA A 194 -11.95 12.73 -17.13
C ALA A 194 -12.43 12.02 -15.85
N LEU A 195 -13.60 12.39 -15.32
CA LEU A 195 -14.22 11.70 -14.18
C LEU A 195 -14.64 10.26 -14.52
N ALA A 196 -15.27 10.06 -15.68
CA ALA A 196 -15.68 8.74 -16.13
C ALA A 196 -14.49 7.80 -16.34
N SER A 197 -13.41 8.29 -16.96
CA SER A 197 -12.18 7.53 -17.14
C SER A 197 -11.49 7.21 -15.81
N ALA A 198 -11.42 8.17 -14.87
CA ALA A 198 -10.92 7.91 -13.52
C ALA A 198 -11.71 6.80 -12.81
N LEU A 199 -13.05 6.84 -12.86
CA LEU A 199 -13.92 5.80 -12.28
C LEU A 199 -13.69 4.43 -12.92
N LEU A 200 -13.63 4.36 -14.24
CA LEU A 200 -13.37 3.11 -14.96
C LEU A 200 -12.00 2.52 -14.59
N LEU A 201 -10.97 3.36 -14.49
CA LEU A 201 -9.62 2.94 -14.11
C LEU A 201 -9.57 2.41 -12.67
N LEU A 202 -10.33 3.04 -11.76
CA LEU A 202 -10.43 2.64 -10.35
C LEU A 202 -11.18 1.30 -10.19
N LEU A 203 -12.16 1.03 -11.05
CA LEU A 203 -12.89 -0.24 -11.08
C LEU A 203 -12.09 -1.37 -11.75
N SER A 204 -11.18 -1.05 -12.68
CA SER A 204 -10.41 -2.07 -13.40
C SER A 204 -9.61 -3.06 -12.53
N PRO A 205 -8.83 -2.66 -11.49
CA PRO A 205 -8.13 -3.62 -10.64
C PRO A 205 -9.08 -4.50 -9.83
N PHE A 206 -10.26 -3.97 -9.43
CA PHE A 206 -11.27 -4.75 -8.73
C PHE A 206 -11.84 -5.86 -9.62
N VAL A 207 -12.14 -5.55 -10.88
CA VAL A 207 -12.61 -6.53 -11.86
C VAL A 207 -11.55 -7.60 -12.12
N VAL A 208 -10.28 -7.21 -12.27
CA VAL A 208 -9.16 -8.15 -12.47
C VAL A 208 -8.99 -9.06 -11.25
N LEU A 209 -9.02 -8.52 -10.03
CA LEU A 209 -8.94 -9.29 -8.79
C LEU A 209 -10.10 -10.29 -8.66
N LEU A 210 -11.32 -9.83 -8.95
CA LEU A 210 -12.51 -10.69 -8.93
C LEU A 210 -12.38 -11.82 -9.97
N TYR A 211 -11.93 -11.49 -11.18
CA TYR A 211 -11.70 -12.48 -12.23
C TYR A 211 -10.67 -13.53 -11.82
N LEU A 212 -9.52 -13.13 -11.27
CA LEU A 212 -8.48 -14.05 -10.82
C LEU A 212 -8.95 -14.92 -9.65
N LEU A 213 -9.72 -14.35 -8.72
CA LEU A 213 -10.31 -15.09 -7.60
C LEU A 213 -11.29 -16.16 -8.11
N LEU A 214 -12.18 -15.79 -9.03
CA LEU A 214 -13.11 -16.74 -9.65
C LEU A 214 -12.39 -17.81 -10.45
N TYR A 215 -11.32 -17.45 -11.16
CA TYR A 215 -10.48 -18.38 -11.90
C TYR A 215 -9.83 -19.41 -10.99
N GLU A 216 -9.21 -18.99 -9.89
CA GLU A 216 -8.57 -19.90 -8.92
C GLU A 216 -9.58 -20.79 -8.19
N VAL A 217 -10.77 -20.28 -7.87
CA VAL A 217 -11.86 -21.09 -7.30
C VAL A 217 -12.26 -22.19 -8.29
N ARG A 218 -12.52 -21.85 -9.55
CA ARG A 218 -12.90 -22.83 -10.59
C ARG A 218 -11.81 -23.87 -10.83
N LYS A 219 -10.54 -23.45 -10.81
CA LYS A 219 -9.39 -24.34 -10.95
C LYS A 219 -9.31 -25.35 -9.79
N LYS A 220 -9.51 -24.89 -8.55
CA LYS A 220 -9.55 -25.78 -7.37
C LYS A 220 -10.72 -26.76 -7.42
N GLU A 221 -11.90 -26.30 -7.82
CA GLU A 221 -13.06 -27.18 -8.02
C GLU A 221 -12.76 -28.29 -9.04
N SER A 222 -12.19 -27.93 -10.19
CA SER A 222 -11.82 -28.88 -11.25
C SER A 222 -10.83 -29.94 -10.73
N ALA A 223 -9.84 -29.52 -9.94
CA ALA A 223 -8.85 -30.43 -9.34
C ALA A 223 -9.45 -31.35 -8.27
N MET A 224 -10.41 -30.88 -7.47
CA MET A 224 -11.12 -31.70 -6.49
C MET A 224 -11.99 -32.77 -7.17
N ILE A 225 -12.70 -32.40 -8.24
CA ILE A 225 -13.51 -33.33 -9.03
C ILE A 225 -12.62 -34.45 -9.61
N GLN A 226 -11.48 -34.09 -10.21
CA GLN A 226 -10.57 -35.06 -10.81
C GLN A 226 -9.98 -36.03 -9.77
N ARG A 227 -9.66 -35.56 -8.56
CA ARG A 227 -9.21 -36.43 -7.45
C ARG A 227 -10.33 -37.37 -6.98
N GLY A 228 -11.56 -36.86 -6.82
CA GLY A 228 -12.70 -37.69 -6.42
C GLY A 228 -12.98 -38.86 -7.37
N PHE A 229 -12.90 -38.62 -8.69
CA PHE A 229 -13.03 -39.68 -9.70
C PHE A 229 -11.91 -40.72 -9.60
N SER A 230 -10.66 -40.30 -9.37
CA SER A 230 -9.53 -41.23 -9.25
C SER A 230 -9.65 -42.17 -8.05
N THR A 231 -10.14 -41.68 -6.90
CA THR A 231 -10.33 -42.49 -5.69
C THR A 231 -11.50 -43.47 -5.86
N PHE A 232 -12.56 -43.06 -6.55
CA PHE A 232 -13.70 -43.94 -6.83
C PHE A 232 -13.33 -45.12 -7.75
N CYS A 233 -12.51 -44.88 -8.78
CA CYS A 233 -12.06 -45.96 -9.67
C CYS A 233 -11.10 -46.94 -8.96
N SER A 234 -10.15 -46.44 -8.16
CA SER A 234 -9.20 -47.30 -7.44
C SER A 234 -9.86 -48.20 -6.38
N GLY A 235 -10.95 -47.75 -5.74
CA GLY A 235 -11.69 -48.56 -4.78
C GLY A 235 -12.47 -49.73 -5.40
N ARG A 236 -12.80 -49.67 -6.70
CA ARG A 236 -13.61 -50.69 -7.37
C ARG A 236 -12.81 -51.94 -7.75
N GLU A 237 -11.52 -51.78 -8.09
CA GLU A 237 -10.64 -52.92 -8.39
C GLU A 237 -10.33 -53.77 -7.14
N SER A 238 -10.24 -53.15 -5.96
CA SER A 238 -9.92 -53.88 -4.71
C SER A 238 -11.06 -54.79 -4.20
N ASN A 239 -12.30 -54.58 -4.62
CA ASN A 239 -13.46 -55.37 -4.19
C ASN A 239 -13.85 -56.49 -5.18
N GLY A 240 -13.20 -56.60 -6.34
CA GLY A 240 -13.49 -57.61 -7.35
C GLY A 240 -12.68 -58.91 -7.26
N MET A 241 -11.79 -59.06 -6.27
CA MET A 241 -10.92 -60.24 -6.09
C MET A 241 -11.21 -61.05 -4.81
N ARG A 242 -12.44 -61.00 -4.29
CA ARG A 242 -12.89 -61.90 -3.22
C ARG A 242 -14.06 -62.76 -3.67
#